data_AF-A0AAQ2EV17-F1
#
_entry.id   AF-A0AAQ2EV17-F1
#
_cell.length_a   1.000
_cell.length_b   1.000
_cell.length_c   1.000
_cell.angle_alpha   90.00
_cell.angle_beta   90.00
_cell.angle_gamma   90.00
#
_symmetry.space_group_name_H-M   'P 1'
#
loop_
_entity.id
_entity.type
_entity.pdbx_description
1 polymer ?
#
loop_
_entity_poly.entity_id
_entity_poly.type
_entity_poly.pdbx_seq_one_letter_code
_entity_poly.pdbx_strand_id
1 'polypeptide(L)'
;MKSFDHKVILITLVIAVASFFIVDLALSSTQLDAALMLAVGIIIGSVVSQFLKSDTQQEKQSNLSTTTLYVGNLPYRANEHVVRELFEEQGQVFSVRLLKDKNTGKRRGFGFVEMSKQDAEKAITQLNEREFQQRTLKVREAKQKPESEMDHSPA
;
A
#
# COMPACT_ATOMS: atom_id res chain seq x y z
N MET A 1 40.96 4.76 -4.13
CA MET A 1 40.53 4.19 -5.43
C MET A 1 40.79 2.69 -5.41
N LYS A 2 39.78 1.84 -5.62
CA LYS A 2 39.98 0.39 -5.72
C LYS A 2 40.65 0.11 -7.07
N SER A 3 41.88 -0.40 -7.06
CA SER A 3 42.58 -0.85 -8.26
C SER A 3 41.80 -2.04 -8.82
N PHE A 4 41.27 -1.90 -10.03
CA PHE A 4 40.57 -2.97 -10.72
C PHE A 4 41.59 -3.92 -11.33
N ASP A 5 41.50 -5.18 -10.97
CA ASP A 5 42.37 -6.24 -11.47
C ASP A 5 42.22 -6.35 -13.00
N HIS A 6 43.31 -6.18 -13.74
CA HIS A 6 43.28 -6.16 -15.22
C HIS A 6 42.69 -7.46 -15.80
N LYS A 7 42.83 -8.58 -15.08
CA LYS A 7 42.23 -9.86 -15.46
C LYS A 7 40.70 -9.82 -15.39
N VAL A 8 40.12 -9.15 -14.40
CA VAL A 8 38.66 -9.03 -14.25
C VAL A 8 38.08 -8.18 -15.38
N ILE A 9 38.72 -7.05 -15.70
CA ILE A 9 38.28 -6.17 -16.80
C ILE A 9 38.26 -6.91 -18.15
N LEU A 10 39.29 -7.73 -18.39
CA LEU A 10 39.41 -8.48 -19.65
C LEU A 10 38.32 -9.57 -19.74
N ILE A 11 38.01 -10.25 -18.63
CA ILE A 11 36.94 -11.24 -18.58
C ILE A 11 35.57 -10.60 -18.82
N THR A 12 35.25 -9.46 -18.19
CA THR A 12 33.98 -8.76 -18.43
C THR A 12 33.86 -8.26 -19.86
N LEU A 13 34.95 -7.77 -20.46
CA LEU A 13 34.95 -7.31 -21.84
C LEU A 13 34.67 -8.46 -22.82
N VAL A 14 35.29 -9.62 -22.62
CA VAL A 14 35.07 -10.80 -23.46
C VAL A 14 33.63 -11.30 -23.35
N ILE A 15 33.07 -11.34 -22.14
CA ILE A 15 31.66 -11.75 -21.92
C ILE A 15 30.71 -10.75 -22.59
N ALA A 16 30.95 -9.44 -22.45
CA ALA A 16 30.13 -8.41 -23.07
C ALA A 16 30.13 -8.52 -24.59
N VAL A 17 31.31 -8.69 -25.20
CA VAL A 17 31.45 -8.84 -26.66
C VAL A 17 30.79 -10.13 -27.14
N ALA A 18 31.02 -11.26 -26.47
CA ALA A 18 30.37 -12.53 -26.81
C ALA A 18 28.84 -12.42 -26.75
N SER A 19 28.30 -11.77 -25.71
CA SER A 19 26.86 -11.58 -25.57
C SER A 19 26.27 -10.67 -26.66
N PHE A 20 26.98 -9.60 -27.05
CA PHE A 20 26.55 -8.72 -28.13
C PHE A 20 26.48 -9.47 -29.46
N PHE A 21 27.51 -10.25 -29.79
CA PHE A 21 27.53 -11.04 -31.02
C PHE A 21 26.49 -12.17 -31.02
N ILE A 22 26.18 -12.79 -29.87
CA ILE A 22 25.11 -13.80 -29.78
C ILE A 22 23.74 -13.17 -30.03
N VAL A 23 23.50 -11.99 -29.47
CA VAL A 23 22.24 -11.25 -29.67
C VAL A 23 22.13 -10.75 -31.11
N ASP A 24 23.19 -10.18 -31.67
CA ASP A 24 23.23 -9.70 -33.05
C ASP A 24 23.07 -10.85 -34.07
N LEU A 25 23.67 -12.01 -33.81
CA LEU A 25 23.49 -13.22 -34.60
C LEU A 25 22.05 -13.76 -34.51
N ALA A 26 21.45 -13.73 -33.32
CA ALA A 26 20.06 -14.15 -33.13
C ALA A 26 19.07 -13.20 -33.81
N LEU A 27 19.35 -11.89 -33.82
CA LEU A 27 18.50 -10.88 -34.45
C LEU A 27 18.69 -10.80 -35.98
N SER A 28 19.87 -11.10 -36.51
CA SER A 28 20.17 -11.01 -37.95
C SER A 28 19.43 -12.05 -38.80
N SER A 29 19.01 -13.18 -38.21
CA SER A 29 18.28 -14.24 -38.95
C SER A 29 16.76 -14.19 -38.83
N THR A 30 16.20 -13.36 -37.95
CA THR A 30 14.74 -13.23 -37.83
C THR A 30 14.29 -12.04 -38.68
N GLN A 31 13.71 -12.30 -39.85
CA GLN A 31 12.73 -11.36 -40.40
C GLN A 31 11.64 -11.25 -39.35
N LEU A 32 11.63 -10.15 -38.61
CA LEU A 32 10.69 -9.93 -37.51
C LEU A 32 9.30 -9.88 -38.11
N ASP A 33 8.59 -11.00 -38.03
CA ASP A 33 7.19 -11.06 -38.39
C ASP A 33 6.45 -10.04 -37.52
N ALA A 34 5.67 -9.17 -38.17
CA ALA A 34 4.88 -8.16 -37.48
C ALA A 34 3.98 -8.80 -36.40
N ALA A 35 3.54 -10.05 -36.62
CA ALA A 35 2.80 -10.81 -35.62
C ALA A 35 3.63 -11.10 -34.36
N LEU A 36 4.92 -11.42 -34.51
CA LEU A 36 5.82 -11.68 -33.39
C LEU A 36 6.13 -10.39 -32.61
N MET A 37 6.33 -9.27 -33.32
CA MET A 37 6.49 -7.95 -32.69
C MET A 37 5.26 -7.55 -31.88
N LEU A 38 4.06 -7.78 -32.41
CA LEU A 38 2.79 -7.51 -31.73
C LEU A 38 2.66 -8.40 -30.48
N ALA A 39 2.97 -9.69 -30.59
CA ALA A 39 2.92 -10.63 -29.47
C ALA A 39 3.89 -10.22 -28.34
N VAL A 40 5.12 -9.83 -28.67
CA VAL A 40 6.10 -9.35 -27.68
C VAL A 40 5.64 -8.02 -27.06
N GLY A 41 5.08 -7.11 -27.85
CA GLY A 41 4.51 -5.86 -27.37
C GLY A 41 3.34 -6.04 -26.39
N ILE A 42 2.44 -7.00 -26.63
CA ILE A 42 1.35 -7.35 -25.69
C ILE A 42 1.93 -7.90 -24.38
N ILE A 43 2.93 -8.78 -24.45
CA ILE A 43 3.53 -9.39 -23.26
C ILE A 43 4.24 -8.32 -22.42
N ILE A 44 5.05 -7.46 -23.05
CA ILE A 44 5.73 -6.36 -22.35
C ILE A 44 4.71 -5.35 -21.82
N GLY A 45 3.69 -5.00 -22.61
CA GLY A 45 2.61 -4.10 -22.19
C GLY A 45 1.84 -4.62 -20.98
N SER A 46 1.59 -5.94 -20.91
CA SER A 46 0.97 -6.59 -19.74
C SER A 46 1.84 -6.47 -18.49
N VAL A 47 3.15 -6.72 -18.62
CA VAL A 47 4.12 -6.59 -17.52
C VAL A 47 4.28 -5.12 -17.07
N VAL A 48 4.34 -4.17 -18.01
CA VAL A 48 4.38 -2.74 -17.70
C VAL A 48 3.07 -2.28 -17.05
N SER A 49 1.92 -2.79 -17.50
CA SER A 49 0.63 -2.51 -16.87
C SER A 49 0.56 -3.01 -15.43
N GLN A 50 1.16 -4.17 -15.13
CA GLN A 50 1.32 -4.66 -13.75
C GLN A 50 2.18 -3.72 -12.88
N PHE A 51 3.10 -2.95 -13.49
CA PHE A 51 3.92 -1.95 -12.78
C PHE A 51 3.30 -0.56 -12.70
N LEU A 52 2.45 -0.17 -13.66
CA LEU A 52 1.80 1.14 -13.67
C LEU A 52 0.53 1.21 -12.79
N LYS A 53 0.00 0.07 -12.32
CA LYS A 53 -1.17 0.04 -11.43
C LYS A 53 -0.76 0.19 -9.96
N SER A 54 -0.32 1.41 -9.58
CA SER A 54 0.18 1.70 -8.22
C SER A 54 -0.72 2.62 -7.36
N ASP A 55 -1.94 3.01 -7.74
CA ASP A 55 -2.75 3.88 -6.84
C ASP A 55 -4.29 3.82 -7.01
N THR A 56 -4.86 2.62 -7.10
CA THR A 56 -6.32 2.48 -6.90
C THR A 56 -6.61 1.22 -6.11
N GLN A 57 -6.87 1.41 -4.82
CA GLN A 57 -7.27 0.38 -3.88
C GLN A 57 -8.56 -0.28 -4.35
N GLN A 58 -8.43 -1.46 -4.94
CA GLN A 58 -9.47 -2.47 -4.94
C GLN A 58 -9.39 -3.19 -3.59
N GLU A 59 -10.49 -3.09 -2.86
CA GLU A 59 -10.92 -4.08 -1.87
C GLU A 59 -10.65 -5.48 -2.41
N LYS A 60 -9.62 -6.14 -1.87
CA LYS A 60 -9.49 -7.58 -1.93
C LYS A 60 -9.51 -8.07 -0.49
N GLN A 61 -10.74 -8.32 -0.05
CA GLN A 61 -11.10 -9.18 1.06
C GLN A 61 -10.21 -10.42 1.06
N SER A 62 -9.14 -10.38 1.85
CA SER A 62 -8.25 -11.49 2.08
C SER A 62 -8.27 -11.75 3.57
N ASN A 63 -8.83 -12.91 3.93
CA ASN A 63 -8.72 -13.72 5.15
C ASN A 63 -7.57 -13.41 6.16
N LEU A 64 -7.46 -12.16 6.58
CA LEU A 64 -6.73 -11.73 7.75
C LEU A 64 -7.82 -11.10 8.63
N SER A 65 -7.97 -11.61 9.85
CA SER A 65 -8.94 -11.10 10.80
C SER A 65 -8.54 -9.69 11.21
N THR A 66 -8.92 -8.68 10.42
CA THR A 66 -8.76 -7.27 10.75
C THR A 66 -10.00 -6.75 11.45
N THR A 67 -9.80 -5.81 12.36
CA THR A 67 -10.84 -5.18 13.15
C THR A 67 -10.67 -3.67 13.05
N THR A 68 -11.79 -2.98 12.84
CA THR A 68 -11.82 -1.52 12.86
C THR A 68 -12.07 -1.03 14.29
N LEU A 69 -11.25 -0.09 14.73
CA LEU A 69 -11.37 0.60 16.01
C LEU A 69 -11.95 2.00 15.79
N TYR A 70 -12.88 2.38 16.66
CA TYR A 70 -13.33 3.74 16.83
C TYR A 70 -12.43 4.47 17.82
N VAL A 71 -11.93 5.64 17.42
CA VAL A 71 -11.07 6.50 18.24
C VAL A 71 -11.75 7.84 18.43
N GLY A 72 -12.22 8.10 19.64
CA GLY A 72 -12.95 9.30 20.02
C GLY A 72 -12.16 10.21 20.96
N ASN A 73 -12.67 11.43 21.10
CA ASN A 73 -12.11 12.51 21.92
C ASN A 73 -10.69 12.96 21.51
N LEU A 74 -10.31 12.71 20.26
CA LEU A 74 -9.05 13.18 19.70
C LEU A 74 -8.98 14.71 19.74
N PRO A 75 -7.80 15.29 20.00
CA PRO A 75 -7.61 16.73 19.95
C PRO A 75 -7.88 17.23 18.53
N TYR A 76 -8.45 18.42 18.39
CA TYR A 76 -8.76 19.00 17.09
C TYR A 76 -7.53 19.20 16.19
N ARG A 77 -6.34 19.21 16.77
CA ARG A 77 -5.05 19.26 16.07
C ARG A 77 -4.49 17.90 15.66
N ALA A 78 -5.06 16.78 16.12
CA ALA A 78 -4.60 15.44 15.72
C ALA A 78 -4.78 15.22 14.22
N ASN A 79 -3.69 14.81 13.56
CA ASN A 79 -3.66 14.42 12.16
C ASN A 79 -3.71 12.89 12.05
N GLU A 80 -4.05 12.38 10.86
CA GLU A 80 -4.02 10.93 10.58
C GLU A 80 -2.65 10.32 10.83
N HIS A 81 -1.58 11.06 10.52
CA HIS A 81 -0.21 10.62 10.77
C HIS A 81 0.07 10.41 12.27
N VAL A 82 -0.29 11.37 13.11
CA VAL A 82 -0.09 11.29 14.56
C VAL A 82 -0.91 10.16 15.18
N VAL A 83 -2.14 9.95 14.70
CA VAL A 83 -2.98 8.84 15.15
C VAL A 83 -2.41 7.52 14.67
N ARG A 84 -1.88 7.44 13.44
CA ARG A 84 -1.20 6.24 12.95
C ARG A 84 0.00 5.88 13.83
N GLU A 85 0.90 6.82 14.09
CA GLU A 85 2.10 6.58 14.93
C GLU A 85 1.72 6.05 16.33
N LEU A 86 0.70 6.64 16.95
CA LEU A 86 0.23 6.21 18.28
C LEU A 86 -0.28 4.76 18.29
N PHE A 87 -0.95 4.33 17.21
CA PHE A 87 -1.48 2.98 17.09
C PHE A 87 -0.43 1.99 16.56
N GLU A 88 0.58 2.46 15.82
CA GLU A 88 1.73 1.68 15.38
C GLU A 88 2.60 1.19 16.54
N GLU A 89 2.62 1.91 17.68
CA GLU A 89 3.25 1.42 18.92
C GLU A 89 2.63 0.12 19.44
N GLN A 90 1.36 -0.15 19.11
CA GLN A 90 0.61 -1.30 19.60
C GLN A 90 0.56 -2.45 18.59
N GLY A 91 0.75 -2.17 17.30
CA GLY A 91 0.79 -3.17 16.24
C GLY A 91 0.63 -2.58 14.85
N GLN A 92 0.37 -3.43 13.85
CA GLN A 92 0.32 -2.96 12.46
C GLN A 92 -1.00 -2.27 12.12
N VAL A 93 -0.90 -1.03 11.61
CA VAL A 93 -2.04 -0.21 11.17
C VAL A 93 -2.19 -0.32 9.65
N PHE A 94 -3.36 -0.78 9.20
CA PHE A 94 -3.70 -0.89 7.78
C PHE A 94 -4.24 0.43 7.23
N SER A 95 -5.14 1.07 7.97
CA SER A 95 -5.83 2.28 7.51
C SER A 95 -6.19 3.20 8.68
N VAL A 96 -6.15 4.51 8.44
CA VAL A 96 -6.58 5.53 9.41
C VAL A 96 -7.46 6.53 8.67
N ARG A 97 -8.66 6.77 9.20
CA ARG A 97 -9.63 7.70 8.63
C ARG A 97 -10.16 8.63 9.71
N LEU A 98 -9.81 9.92 9.63
CA LEU A 98 -10.34 10.92 10.57
C LEU A 98 -11.54 11.66 9.97
N LEU A 99 -12.61 11.80 10.75
CA LEU A 99 -13.80 12.51 10.28
C LEU A 99 -13.70 14.02 10.55
N LYS A 100 -13.93 14.78 9.48
CA LYS A 100 -14.03 16.24 9.50
C LYS A 100 -15.49 16.65 9.33
N ASP A 101 -15.87 17.74 9.97
CA ASP A 101 -17.15 18.38 9.76
C ASP A 101 -17.17 18.98 8.35
N LYS A 102 -18.18 18.62 7.54
CA LYS A 102 -18.30 19.09 6.16
C LYS A 102 -18.69 20.57 6.08
N ASN A 103 -19.34 21.10 7.11
CA ASN A 103 -19.83 22.48 7.11
C ASN A 103 -18.76 23.46 7.59
N THR A 104 -17.98 23.08 8.60
CA THR A 104 -16.98 23.95 9.22
C THR A 104 -15.53 23.61 8.83
N GLY A 105 -15.31 22.46 8.18
CA GLY A 105 -13.98 21.93 7.88
C GLY A 105 -13.18 21.50 9.12
N LYS A 106 -13.71 21.74 10.33
CA LYS A 106 -13.04 21.42 11.60
C LYS A 106 -13.11 19.92 11.86
N ARG A 107 -12.08 19.38 12.51
CA ARG A 107 -12.07 17.95 12.88
C ARG A 107 -13.16 17.72 13.92
N ARG A 108 -13.91 16.63 13.79
CA ARG A 108 -14.94 16.28 14.79
C ARG A 108 -14.35 15.67 16.07
N GLY A 109 -13.03 15.45 16.11
CA GLY A 109 -12.34 14.85 17.25
C GLY A 109 -12.58 13.35 17.35
N PHE A 110 -12.87 12.67 16.23
CA PHE A 110 -12.96 11.23 16.18
C PHE A 110 -12.59 10.67 14.79
N GLY A 111 -12.28 9.38 14.75
CA GLY A 111 -11.98 8.66 13.52
C GLY A 111 -12.00 7.15 13.71
N PHE A 112 -11.53 6.46 12.68
CA PHE A 112 -11.49 5.01 12.59
C PHE A 112 -10.07 4.55 12.22
N VAL A 113 -9.63 3.47 12.85
CA VAL A 113 -8.31 2.86 12.61
C VAL A 113 -8.52 1.38 12.35
N GLU A 114 -7.96 0.85 11.28
CA GLU A 114 -8.03 -0.57 10.94
C GLU A 114 -6.70 -1.26 11.28
N MET A 115 -6.79 -2.33 12.07
CA MET A 115 -5.64 -3.11 12.56
C MET A 115 -5.95 -4.60 12.57
N SER A 116 -4.94 -5.43 12.81
CA SER A 116 -5.14 -6.86 13.11
C SER A 116 -6.00 -7.01 14.37
N LYS A 117 -6.92 -7.99 14.42
CA LYS A 117 -7.78 -8.22 15.59
C LYS A 117 -6.98 -8.36 16.89
N GLN A 118 -5.85 -9.06 16.85
CA GLN A 118 -5.00 -9.25 18.02
C GLN A 118 -4.38 -7.93 18.52
N ASP A 119 -3.94 -7.08 17.61
CA ASP A 119 -3.34 -5.78 17.96
C ASP A 119 -4.42 -4.76 18.32
N ALA A 120 -5.60 -4.89 17.73
CA ALA A 120 -6.75 -4.04 18.01
C ALA A 120 -7.23 -4.20 19.47
N GLU A 121 -7.31 -5.44 19.97
CA GLU A 121 -7.62 -5.70 21.38
C GLU A 121 -6.58 -5.09 22.32
N LYS A 122 -5.28 -5.24 22.01
CA LYS A 122 -4.20 -4.62 22.79
C LYS A 122 -4.29 -3.10 22.77
N ALA A 123 -4.53 -2.50 21.61
CA ALA A 123 -4.66 -1.06 21.45
C ALA A 123 -5.86 -0.52 22.25
N ILE A 124 -6.99 -1.25 22.28
CA ILE A 124 -8.12 -0.88 23.16
C ILE A 124 -7.67 -0.89 24.62
N THR A 125 -7.03 -1.96 25.10
CA THR A 125 -6.63 -2.05 26.51
C THR A 125 -5.60 -0.99 26.93
N GLN A 126 -4.66 -0.64 26.04
CA GLN A 126 -3.55 0.27 26.36
C GLN A 126 -3.85 1.75 26.08
N LEU A 127 -4.67 2.05 25.07
CA LEU A 127 -4.94 3.42 24.62
C LEU A 127 -6.31 3.94 25.05
N ASN A 128 -7.26 3.07 25.38
CA ASN A 128 -8.54 3.53 25.93
C ASN A 128 -8.31 4.20 27.30
N GLU A 129 -8.91 5.36 27.50
CA GLU A 129 -8.77 6.20 28.70
C GLU A 129 -7.36 6.75 28.96
N ARG A 130 -6.45 6.61 27.99
CA ARG A 130 -5.12 7.25 28.05
C ARG A 130 -5.22 8.75 27.78
N GLU A 131 -4.46 9.54 28.52
CA GLU A 131 -4.34 10.97 28.26
C GLU A 131 -3.43 11.23 27.04
N PHE A 132 -3.95 11.96 26.06
CA PHE A 132 -3.25 12.35 24.86
C PHE A 132 -3.51 13.83 24.56
N GLN A 133 -2.46 14.65 24.63
CA GLN A 133 -2.53 16.10 24.40
C GLN A 133 -3.65 16.77 25.23
N GLN A 134 -3.68 16.51 26.54
CA GLN A 134 -4.67 17.06 27.49
C GLN A 134 -6.11 16.59 27.25
N ARG A 135 -6.30 15.47 26.53
CA ARG A 135 -7.61 14.85 26.31
C ARG A 135 -7.54 13.36 26.52
N THR A 136 -8.53 12.82 27.22
CA THR A 136 -8.64 11.37 27.45
C THR A 136 -9.16 10.68 26.20
N LEU A 137 -8.36 9.83 25.57
CA LEU A 137 -8.79 9.08 24.39
C LEU A 137 -9.87 8.06 24.74
N LYS A 138 -10.77 7.82 23.77
CA LYS A 138 -11.80 6.79 23.90
C LYS A 138 -11.66 5.82 22.74
N VAL A 139 -11.11 4.64 23.00
CA VAL A 139 -10.85 3.62 21.99
C VAL A 139 -11.78 2.44 22.19
N ARG A 140 -12.52 2.06 21.16
CA ARG A 140 -13.50 0.96 21.19
C ARG A 140 -13.50 0.21 19.88
N GLU A 141 -13.96 -1.03 19.88
CA GLU A 141 -14.28 -1.72 18.63
C GLU A 141 -15.39 -0.95 17.88
N ALA A 142 -15.14 -0.64 16.61
CA ALA A 142 -16.13 0.03 15.78
C ALA A 142 -17.15 -1.00 15.31
N LYS A 143 -18.43 -0.70 15.53
CA LYS A 143 -19.51 -1.44 14.86
C LYS A 143 -19.41 -1.09 13.37
N GLN A 144 -19.08 -2.08 12.53
CA GLN A 144 -19.13 -1.92 11.09
C GLN A 144 -20.53 -1.39 10.75
N LYS A 145 -20.59 -0.18 10.19
CA LYS A 145 -21.83 0.27 9.59
C LYS A 145 -21.96 -0.56 8.32
N PRO A 146 -23.01 -1.39 8.16
CA PRO A 146 -23.21 -2.07 6.89
C PRO A 146 -23.24 -0.98 5.81
N GLU A 147 -22.31 -1.10 4.86
CA GLU A 147 -22.32 -0.34 3.61
C GLU A 147 -23.76 -0.45 3.09
N SER A 148 -24.45 0.69 2.97
CA SER A 148 -25.83 0.71 2.52
C SER A 148 -25.91 -0.02 1.19
N GLU A 149 -26.58 -1.18 1.19
CA GLU A 149 -27.09 -1.85 0.00
C GLU A 149 -27.84 -0.79 -0.83
N MET A 150 -27.15 -0.19 -1.78
CA MET A 150 -27.75 0.70 -2.77
C MET A 150 -28.50 -0.21 -3.74
N ASP A 151 -29.79 -0.39 -3.44
CA ASP A 151 -30.91 -0.47 -4.36
C ASP A 151 -30.54 -0.71 -5.84
N HIS A 152 -30.23 -1.96 -6.17
CA HIS A 152 -30.41 -2.46 -7.52
C HIS A 152 -31.78 -3.14 -7.59
N SER A 153 -32.85 -2.34 -7.62
CA SER A 153 -34.15 -2.78 -8.12
C SER A 153 -34.09 -2.85 -9.65
N PRO A 154 -34.04 -4.02 -10.31
CA PRO A 154 -34.36 -4.09 -11.72
C PRO A 154 -35.86 -3.80 -11.91
N ALA A 155 -36.15 -2.94 -12.88
CA ALA A 155 -37.50 -2.59 -13.33
C ALA A 155 -38.13 -3.70 -14.18
#